data_AF-A0A5D2NYP5-F1
#
_entry.id   AF-A0A5D2NYP5-F1
#
_cell.length_a   1.000
_cell.length_b   1.000
_cell.length_c   1.000
_cell.angle_alpha   90.00
_cell.angle_beta   90.00
_cell.angle_gamma   90.00
#
_symmetry.space_group_name_H-M   'P 1'
#
loop_
_entity.id
_entity.type
_entity.pdbx_description
1 polymer ?
#
loop_
_entity_poly.entity_id
_entity_poly.type
_entity_poly.pdbx_seq_one_letter_code
_entity_poly.pdbx_strand_id
1 'polypeptide(L)'
;MDDQGWVPIKLIAGFKKVSLLTDNIQLITNALQSSTVVEVQGDQVRKRIDWMRWIMPPSVHFPTKSGQDTLAARVQNISLDQRAAN
;
A
#
# COMPACT_ATOMS: atom_id res chain seq x y z
N MET A 1 -2.36 2.22 -0.29
CA MET A 1 -2.77 2.96 0.90
C MET A 1 -1.48 3.37 1.58
N ASP A 2 -1.32 4.63 1.91
CA ASP A 2 -0.12 5.09 2.63
C ASP A 2 -0.26 4.86 4.15
N ASP A 3 0.78 5.24 4.90
CA ASP A 3 0.82 5.12 6.37
C ASP A 3 -0.22 6.02 7.07
N GLN A 4 -0.78 6.99 6.34
CA GLN A 4 -1.84 7.87 6.82
C GLN A 4 -3.23 7.41 6.36
N GLY A 5 -3.33 6.30 5.65
CA GLY A 5 -4.58 5.69 5.22
C GLY A 5 -5.20 6.28 3.96
N TRP A 6 -4.46 7.12 3.23
CA TRP A 6 -4.92 7.66 1.96
C TRP A 6 -4.81 6.65 0.84
N VAL A 7 -5.83 6.65 -0.01
CA VAL A 7 -5.96 5.76 -1.16
C VAL A 7 -6.20 6.61 -2.41
N PRO A 8 -5.43 6.41 -3.49
CA PRO A 8 -5.66 7.13 -4.74
C PRO A 8 -7.03 6.80 -5.34
N ILE A 9 -7.78 7.82 -5.80
CA ILE A 9 -9.10 7.64 -6.44
C ILE A 9 -8.98 6.78 -7.71
N LYS A 10 -7.86 6.90 -8.43
CA LYS A 10 -7.56 6.07 -9.60
C LYS A 10 -7.54 4.56 -9.27
N LEU A 11 -7.14 4.18 -8.06
CA LEU A 11 -7.19 2.79 -7.62
C LEU A 11 -8.64 2.31 -7.48
N ILE A 12 -9.53 3.16 -6.96
CA ILE A 12 -10.96 2.87 -6.81
C ILE A 12 -11.62 2.73 -8.18
N ALA A 13 -11.30 3.62 -9.11
CA ALA A 13 -11.80 3.56 -10.49
C ALA A 13 -11.40 2.24 -11.19
N GLY A 14 -10.25 1.66 -10.83
CA GLY A 14 -9.80 0.37 -11.35
C GLY A 14 -10.54 -0.85 -10.80
N PHE A 15 -11.40 -0.71 -9.77
CA PHE A 15 -12.17 -1.83 -9.27
C PHE A 15 -13.24 -2.24 -10.27
N LYS A 16 -13.34 -3.55 -10.55
CA LYS A 16 -14.26 -4.11 -11.55
C LYS A 16 -15.70 -3.64 -11.36
N LYS A 17 -16.18 -3.55 -10.12
CA LYS A 17 -17.54 -3.05 -9.82
C LYS A 17 -17.70 -1.56 -10.10
N VAL A 18 -16.66 -0.76 -9.90
CA VAL A 18 -16.68 0.69 -10.14
C VAL A 18 -16.59 0.96 -11.63
N SER A 19 -15.64 0.35 -12.34
CA SER A 19 -15.50 0.49 -13.81
C SER A 19 -16.73 0.00 -14.57
N LEU A 20 -17.43 -1.05 -14.09
CA LEU A 20 -18.71 -1.47 -14.68
C LEU A 20 -19.84 -0.44 -14.51
N LEU A 21 -19.76 0.44 -13.51
CA LEU A 21 -20.76 1.49 -13.25
C LEU A 21 -20.38 2.80 -13.94
N THR A 22 -19.09 3.15 -13.91
CA THR A 22 -18.58 4.38 -14.51
C THR A 22 -17.06 4.32 -14.69
N ASP A 23 -16.59 4.85 -15.82
CA ASP A 23 -15.16 5.11 -16.07
C ASP A 23 -14.79 6.60 -15.88
N ASN A 24 -15.76 7.43 -15.45
CA ASN A 24 -15.54 8.87 -15.29
C ASN A 24 -15.01 9.21 -13.89
N ILE A 25 -13.73 9.57 -13.82
CA ILE A 25 -13.04 9.95 -12.58
C ILE A 25 -13.67 11.17 -11.89
N GLN A 26 -14.17 12.14 -12.66
CA GLN A 26 -14.81 13.34 -12.09
C GLN A 26 -16.12 12.97 -11.38
N LEU A 27 -16.90 12.05 -11.96
CA LEU A 27 -18.12 11.56 -11.34
C LEU A 27 -17.83 10.79 -10.05
N ILE A 28 -16.82 9.91 -10.06
CA ILE A 28 -16.37 9.19 -8.86
C ILE A 28 -15.96 10.17 -7.76
N THR A 29 -15.16 11.19 -8.11
CA THR A 29 -14.68 12.19 -7.16
C THR A 29 -15.84 12.98 -6.54
N ASN A 30 -16.79 13.44 -7.35
CA ASN A 30 -17.98 14.13 -6.86
C ASN A 30 -18.84 13.24 -5.94
N ALA A 31 -19.03 11.97 -6.30
CA ALA A 31 -19.75 11.02 -5.47
C ALA A 31 -19.05 10.80 -4.13
N LEU A 32 -17.72 10.66 -4.13
CA LEU A 32 -16.93 10.52 -2.90
C LEU A 32 -16.98 11.79 -2.04
N GLN A 33 -16.95 12.98 -2.64
CA GLN A 33 -17.06 14.25 -1.90
C GLN A 33 -18.44 14.44 -1.25
N SER A 34 -19.51 13.96 -1.90
CA SER A 34 -20.87 14.00 -1.33
C SER A 34 -21.07 13.05 -0.15
N SER A 35 -20.15 12.09 0.04
CA SER A 35 -20.24 11.06 1.07
C SER A 35 -19.84 11.58 2.45
N THR A 36 -20.58 11.19 3.48
CA THR A 36 -20.30 11.55 4.88
C THR A 36 -19.31 10.60 5.56
N VAL A 37 -19.06 9.43 4.97
CA VAL A 37 -18.21 8.38 5.57
C VAL A 37 -16.74 8.49 5.17
N VAL A 38 -16.45 9.19 4.08
CA VAL A 38 -15.10 9.38 3.55
C VAL A 38 -14.75 10.87 3.45
N GLU A 39 -13.46 11.14 3.39
CA GLU A 39 -12.88 12.46 3.11
C GLU A 39 -12.02 12.38 1.86
N VAL A 40 -12.02 13.45 1.07
CA VAL A 40 -11.30 13.55 -0.20
C VAL A 40 -10.29 14.69 -0.10
N GLN A 41 -9.03 14.40 -0.44
CA GLN A 41 -7.95 15.38 -0.50
C GLN A 41 -7.28 15.28 -1.87
N GLY A 42 -7.56 16.22 -2.75
CA GLY A 42 -7.09 16.16 -4.15
C GLY A 42 -7.57 14.88 -4.84
N ASP A 43 -6.62 14.08 -5.34
CA ASP A 43 -6.87 12.79 -6.00
C ASP A 43 -6.81 11.58 -5.04
N GLN A 44 -6.91 11.82 -3.74
CA GLN A 44 -6.84 10.79 -2.71
C GLN A 44 -8.10 10.80 -1.83
N VAL A 45 -8.45 9.63 -1.31
CA VAL A 45 -9.59 9.44 -0.42
C VAL A 45 -9.20 8.60 0.77
N ARG A 46 -9.80 8.91 1.92
CA ARG A 46 -9.62 8.18 3.17
C ARG A 46 -10.94 8.06 3.92
N LYS A 47 -11.05 7.11 4.83
CA LYS A 47 -12.18 7.03 5.76
C LYS A 47 -12.15 8.23 6.72
N ARG A 48 -13.29 8.90 6.92
CA ARG A 48 -13.36 10.10 7.78
C ARG A 48 -13.16 9.80 9.27
N ILE A 49 -13.72 8.67 9.74
CA ILE A 49 -13.73 8.28 11.16
C ILE A 49 -13.03 6.93 11.33
N ASP A 50 -12.21 6.80 12.36
CA ASP A 50 -11.48 5.56 12.71
C ASP A 50 -10.59 5.01 11.58
N TRP A 51 -10.03 5.87 10.72
CA TRP A 51 -9.13 5.44 9.65
C TRP A 51 -7.90 4.69 10.18
N MET A 52 -7.42 5.06 11.37
CA MET A 52 -6.27 4.44 12.04
C MET A 52 -6.46 2.94 12.27
N ARG A 53 -7.70 2.47 12.46
CA ARG A 53 -8.00 1.05 12.65
C ARG A 53 -7.78 0.20 11.39
N TRP A 54 -7.64 0.85 10.24
CA TRP A 54 -7.40 0.22 8.93
C TRP A 54 -5.95 0.36 8.48
N ILE A 55 -5.11 1.04 9.25
CA ILE A 55 -3.67 1.04 9.02
C ILE A 55 -3.13 -0.30 9.49
N MET A 56 -2.42 -1.00 8.60
CA MET A 56 -1.81 -2.27 8.96
C MET A 56 -0.73 -2.02 10.03
N PRO A 57 -0.74 -2.77 11.15
CA PRO A 57 0.33 -2.68 12.13
C PRO A 57 1.68 -3.01 11.46
N PRO A 58 2.78 -2.40 11.93
CA PRO A 58 4.11 -2.59 11.33
C PRO A 58 4.57 -4.06 11.32
N SER A 59 4.03 -4.91 12.20
CA SER A 59 4.31 -6.35 12.24
C SER A 59 3.71 -7.14 11.08
N VAL A 60 2.73 -6.59 10.35
CA VAL A 60 2.02 -7.26 9.24
C VAL A 60 2.38 -6.66 7.89
N HIS A 61 3.46 -5.88 7.82
CA HIS A 61 4.08 -5.50 6.55
C HIS A 61 4.56 -6.79 5.87
N PHE A 62 3.69 -7.41 5.07
CA PHE A 62 4.12 -8.42 4.11
C PHE A 62 5.24 -7.76 3.32
N PRO A 63 6.45 -8.34 3.29
CA PRO A 63 7.57 -7.73 2.62
C PRO A 63 7.16 -7.55 1.16
N THR A 64 6.85 -6.30 0.80
CA THR A 64 6.67 -5.89 -0.59
C THR A 64 8.06 -5.98 -1.18
N LYS A 65 8.37 -7.16 -1.71
CA LYS A 65 9.49 -7.47 -2.62
C LYS A 65 10.71 -6.56 -2.44
N SER A 66 11.40 -6.70 -1.31
CA SER A 66 12.82 -6.32 -1.18
C SER A 66 13.51 -7.32 -0.25
N GLY A 67 13.38 -8.60 -0.60
CA GLY A 67 13.91 -9.73 0.17
C GLY A 67 15.08 -10.43 -0.50
N GLN A 68 15.60 -9.90 -1.61
CA GLN A 68 16.72 -10.53 -2.31
C GLN A 68 18.10 -10.05 -1.83
N ASP A 69 18.21 -8.85 -1.24
CA ASP A 69 19.51 -8.32 -0.83
C ASP A 69 20.04 -8.89 0.49
N THR A 70 19.17 -9.27 1.44
CA THR A 70 19.62 -9.75 2.76
C THR A 70 20.11 -11.20 2.77
N LEU A 71 19.72 -12.01 1.78
CA LEU A 71 20.22 -13.39 1.64
C LEU A 71 21.61 -13.44 1.00
N ALA A 72 21.88 -12.56 0.02
CA ALA A 72 23.18 -12.51 -0.66
C ALA A 72 24.32 -12.15 0.29
N ALA A 73 24.11 -11.18 1.20
CA ALA A 73 25.10 -10.80 2.21
C ALA A 73 25.46 -11.96 3.16
N ARG A 74 24.48 -12.83 3.47
CA ARG A 74 24.68 -13.96 4.39
C ARG A 74 25.48 -15.11 3.76
N VAL A 75 25.36 -15.31 2.45
CA VAL A 75 26.11 -16.37 1.74
C VAL A 75 27.59 -16.01 1.59
N GLN A 76 27.94 -14.72 1.49
CA GLN A 76 29.34 -14.27 1.40
C GLN A 76 30.11 -14.52 2.72
N ASN A 77 29.45 -14.35 3.87
CA ASN A 77 30.07 -14.59 5.18
C ASN A 77 30.34 -16.07 5.49
N ILE A 78 29.68 -17.02 4.81
CA ILE A 78 29.91 -18.46 5.03
C ILE A 78 31.15 -18.96 4.26
N SER A 79 31.51 -18.31 3.14
CA SER A 79 32.60 -18.79 2.29
C SER A 79 34.00 -18.41 2.76
N LEU A 80 34.14 -17.49 3.73
CA LEU A 80 35.46 -16.98 4.17
C LEU A 80 36.07 -17.71 5.37
N ASP A 81 35.32 -18.58 6.05
CA ASP A 81 35.78 -19.18 7.32
C ASP A 81 36.54 -20.52 7.16
N GLN A 82 36.62 -21.09 5.94
CA GLN A 82 37.24 -22.41 5.72
C GLN A 82 38.72 -22.36 5.27
N ARG A 83 39.48 -21.29 5.58
CA ARG A 83 40.88 -21.18 5.14
C ARG A 83 41.90 -20.72 6.18
N ALA A 84 41.61 -20.90 7.47
CA ALA A 84 42.59 -20.69 8.54
C ALA A 84 42.54 -21.80 9.60
N ALA A 85 42.99 -23.00 9.24
CA ALA A 85 43.54 -23.95 10.20
C ALA A 85 44.57 -24.81 9.45
N ASN A 86 45.83 -24.47 9.65
CA ASN A 86 47.01 -25.23 9.23
C ASN A 86 47.49 -26.04 10.44
#